data_AF-A0A352A4C2-F1
#
_entry.id   AF-A0A352A4C2-F1
#
_cell.length_a   1.000
_cell.length_b   1.000
_cell.length_c   1.000
_cell.angle_alpha   90.00
_cell.angle_beta   90.00
_cell.angle_gamma   90.00
#
_symmetry.space_group_name_H-M   'P 1'
#
loop_
_entity.id
_entity.type
_entity.pdbx_description
1 polymer ?
#
loop_
_entity_poly.entity_id
_entity_poly.type
_entity_poly.pdbx_seq_one_letter_code
_entity_poly.pdbx_strand_id
1 'polypeptide(L)'
;MSYELINKDLNMWSCSISDLTMEQVDYFLCQWTDGSSISSLTIFYEPLEDKLVINKDIVGFEQYLYIIKAYISLSYEQREEYKFYLHETKFSSEASKNSINEFLGVLDRAMLIRKIKKIDEILGKQSCQLDKVQEFRYIESKHKNESSNHWIMSDAFNYGYIEGIRAERARRKVKMDSKVIVNA
;
A
#
# COMPACT_ATOMS: atom_id res chain seq x y z
N MET A 1 24.14 11.57 -1.75
CA MET A 1 23.12 10.96 -0.89
C MET A 1 23.73 9.82 -0.11
N SER A 2 23.80 9.94 1.21
CA SER A 2 24.17 8.84 2.09
C SER A 2 22.91 8.30 2.77
N TYR A 3 22.23 7.35 2.13
CA TYR A 3 21.16 6.61 2.79
C TYR A 3 21.76 5.53 3.69
N GLU A 4 21.38 5.53 4.96
CA GLU A 4 21.81 4.55 5.96
C GLU A 4 20.65 3.61 6.27
N LEU A 5 20.84 2.31 6.08
CA LEU A 5 19.80 1.32 6.37
C LEU A 5 19.63 1.15 7.88
N ILE A 6 18.41 1.33 8.38
CA ILE A 6 18.09 1.23 9.82
C ILE A 6 17.27 -0.02 10.12
N ASN A 7 16.35 -0.39 9.24
CA ASN A 7 15.56 -1.60 9.40
C ASN A 7 15.35 -2.27 8.04
N LYS A 8 15.95 -3.45 7.87
CA LYS A 8 15.87 -4.21 6.62
C LYS A 8 14.46 -4.71 6.33
N ASP A 9 13.75 -5.21 7.33
CA ASP A 9 12.44 -5.85 7.16
C ASP A 9 11.36 -4.85 6.73
N LEU A 10 11.46 -3.62 7.23
CA LEU A 10 10.54 -2.52 6.90
C LEU A 10 11.03 -1.65 5.74
N ASN A 11 12.19 -1.99 5.15
CA ASN A 11 12.94 -1.19 4.19
C ASN A 11 13.05 0.29 4.62
N MET A 12 13.48 0.50 5.87
CA MET A 12 13.63 1.81 6.49
C MET A 12 15.08 2.28 6.43
N TRP A 13 15.24 3.54 6.06
CA TRP A 13 16.51 4.21 5.87
C TRP A 13 16.50 5.53 6.62
N SER A 14 17.67 6.12 6.85
CA SER A 14 17.81 7.53 7.19
C SER A 14 18.68 8.27 6.21
N CYS A 15 18.50 9.58 6.15
CA CYS A 15 19.48 10.50 5.58
C CYS A 15 19.44 11.84 6.31
N SER A 16 20.47 12.67 6.13
CA SER A 16 20.38 14.09 6.50
C SER A 16 19.54 14.82 5.47
N ILE A 17 18.80 15.84 5.88
CA ILE A 17 18.15 16.76 4.91
C ILE A 17 19.21 17.38 3.98
N SER A 18 20.41 17.66 4.50
CA SER A 18 21.50 18.24 3.72
C SER A 18 22.03 17.33 2.61
N ASP A 19 21.70 16.04 2.64
CA ASP A 19 22.05 15.08 1.60
C ASP A 19 21.07 15.07 0.41
N LEU A 20 19.92 15.75 0.53
CA LEU A 20 18.87 15.80 -0.48
C LEU A 20 19.10 16.91 -1.50
N THR A 21 18.76 16.66 -2.77
CA THR A 21 18.71 17.72 -3.77
C THR A 21 17.44 18.56 -3.61
N MET A 22 17.44 19.81 -4.09
CA MET A 22 16.23 20.66 -4.06
C MET A 22 15.04 20.01 -4.78
N GLU A 23 15.27 19.32 -5.90
CA GLU A 23 14.22 18.59 -6.62
C GLU A 23 13.62 17.47 -5.77
N GLN A 24 14.45 16.75 -5.01
CA GLN A 24 13.97 15.72 -4.08
C GLN A 24 13.20 16.31 -2.91
N VAL A 25 13.68 17.44 -2.38
CA VAL A 25 12.98 18.16 -1.32
C VAL A 25 11.60 18.61 -1.80
N ASP A 26 11.51 19.24 -2.98
CA ASP A 26 10.23 19.65 -3.58
C ASP A 26 9.30 18.45 -3.78
N TYR A 27 9.82 17.35 -4.32
CA TYR A 27 9.07 16.11 -4.48
C TYR A 27 8.55 15.54 -3.15
N PHE A 28 9.36 15.52 -2.11
CA PHE A 28 8.97 14.99 -0.80
C PHE A 28 8.01 15.94 -0.07
N LEU A 29 8.13 17.26 -0.25
CA LEU A 29 7.19 18.23 0.30
C LEU A 29 5.78 18.08 -0.28
N CYS A 30 5.61 17.59 -1.53
CA CYS A 30 4.29 17.24 -2.06
C CYS A 30 3.60 16.10 -1.28
N GLN A 31 4.32 15.36 -0.45
CA GLN A 31 3.73 14.37 0.47
C GLN A 31 3.22 15.03 1.75
N TRP A 32 3.62 16.26 2.05
CA TRP A 32 3.22 17.00 3.24
C TRP A 32 2.10 18.00 2.91
N THR A 33 1.59 18.71 3.90
CA THR A 33 0.56 19.74 3.69
C THR A 33 1.14 20.95 2.97
N ASP A 34 0.29 21.64 2.19
CA ASP A 34 0.68 22.86 1.48
C ASP A 34 1.27 23.90 2.45
N GLY A 35 2.45 24.42 2.10
CA GLY A 35 3.19 25.38 2.93
C GLY A 35 4.13 24.74 3.96
N SER A 36 4.23 23.41 4.00
CA SER A 36 5.27 22.71 4.77
C SER A 36 6.67 23.15 4.34
N SER A 37 7.55 23.34 5.32
CA SER A 37 8.93 23.74 5.08
C SER A 37 9.86 22.52 5.04
N ILE A 38 11.05 22.70 4.47
CA ILE A 38 12.10 21.67 4.47
C ILE A 38 12.37 21.16 5.89
N SER A 39 12.32 22.04 6.89
CA SER A 39 12.55 21.67 8.29
C SER A 39 11.45 20.79 8.90
N SER A 40 10.26 20.70 8.29
CA SER A 40 9.20 19.80 8.77
C SER A 40 9.30 18.37 8.21
N LEU A 41 10.19 18.12 7.24
CA LEU A 41 10.46 16.78 6.68
C LEU A 41 11.09 15.87 7.74
N THR A 42 10.23 15.24 8.55
CA THR A 42 10.63 14.23 9.54
C THR A 42 10.70 12.83 8.91
N ILE A 43 9.84 12.56 7.93
CA ILE A 43 9.78 11.30 7.20
C ILE A 43 9.31 11.55 5.75
N PHE A 44 9.78 10.73 4.83
CA PHE A 44 9.32 10.73 3.44
C PHE A 44 9.42 9.33 2.84
N TYR A 45 8.60 9.08 1.81
CA TYR A 45 8.59 7.82 1.10
C TYR A 45 9.19 8.00 -0.30
N GLU A 46 10.18 7.17 -0.63
CA GLU A 46 10.74 7.07 -1.97
C GLU A 46 10.11 5.84 -2.67
N PRO A 47 9.13 6.04 -3.58
CA PRO A 47 8.44 4.94 -4.24
C PRO A 47 9.27 4.13 -5.23
N LEU A 48 10.31 4.65 -5.88
CA LEU A 48 11.08 3.89 -6.89
C LEU A 48 11.78 2.69 -6.25
N GLU A 49 12.46 2.90 -5.12
CA GLU A 49 13.18 1.86 -4.37
C GLU A 49 12.43 1.35 -3.12
N ASP A 50 11.16 1.75 -2.96
CA ASP A 50 10.29 1.40 -1.81
C ASP A 50 10.88 1.78 -0.44
N LYS A 51 11.64 2.86 -0.37
CA LYS A 51 12.34 3.26 0.87
C LYS A 51 11.46 4.14 1.73
N LEU A 52 11.30 3.76 2.99
CA LEU A 52 10.78 4.65 4.02
C LEU A 52 11.95 5.38 4.68
N VAL A 53 12.10 6.67 4.44
CA VAL A 53 13.27 7.43 4.89
C VAL A 53 12.89 8.35 6.04
N ILE A 54 13.59 8.23 7.16
CA ILE A 54 13.49 9.14 8.29
C ILE A 54 14.64 10.16 8.24
N ASN A 55 14.35 11.42 8.51
CA ASN A 55 15.38 12.44 8.61
C ASN A 55 16.20 12.21 9.91
N LYS A 56 17.51 12.00 9.79
CA LYS A 56 18.40 11.76 10.95
C LYS A 56 18.67 12.99 11.79
N ASP A 57 18.42 14.17 11.26
CA ASP A 57 18.71 15.45 11.92
C ASP A 57 17.56 15.91 12.84
N ILE A 58 16.46 15.14 12.93
CA ILE A 58 15.32 15.50 13.77
C ILE A 58 15.60 15.31 15.26
N VAL A 59 15.10 16.24 16.06
CA VAL A 59 15.01 16.06 17.51
C VAL A 59 14.02 14.93 17.81
N GLY A 60 14.41 13.99 18.67
CA GLY A 60 13.55 12.86 19.03
C GLY A 60 13.54 11.71 18.03
N PHE A 61 14.60 11.58 17.21
CA PHE A 61 14.76 10.52 16.22
C PHE A 61 14.32 9.12 16.68
N GLU A 62 14.79 8.67 17.85
CA GLU A 62 14.42 7.36 18.43
C GLU A 62 12.93 7.25 18.77
N GLN A 63 12.29 8.34 19.18
CA GLN A 63 10.86 8.38 19.49
C GLN A 63 10.04 8.19 18.21
N TYR A 64 10.44 8.85 17.12
CA TYR A 64 9.80 8.65 15.82
C TYR A 64 10.02 7.24 15.29
N LEU A 65 11.24 6.68 15.41
CA LEU A 65 11.48 5.27 15.05
C LEU A 65 10.57 4.31 15.81
N TYR A 66 10.37 4.53 17.11
CA TYR A 66 9.43 3.75 17.91
C TYR A 66 7.99 3.86 17.39
N ILE A 67 7.54 5.08 17.09
CA ILE A 67 6.20 5.34 16.53
C ILE A 67 6.02 4.60 15.20
N ILE A 68 7.00 4.65 14.29
CA ILE A 68 6.93 3.95 12.98
C ILE A 68 6.74 2.45 13.17
N LYS A 69 7.62 1.84 13.99
CA LYS A 69 7.60 0.39 14.24
C LYS A 69 6.26 -0.06 14.85
N ALA A 70 5.76 0.70 15.82
CA ALA A 70 4.45 0.45 16.41
C ALA A 70 3.35 0.59 15.35
N TYR A 71 3.26 1.75 14.69
CA TYR A 71 2.17 2.11 13.78
C TYR A 71 2.03 1.16 12.57
N ILE A 72 3.14 0.77 11.94
CA ILE A 72 3.12 -0.14 10.78
C ILE A 72 2.60 -1.53 11.16
N SER A 73 2.78 -1.93 12.42
CA SER A 73 2.35 -3.25 12.92
C SER A 73 0.85 -3.29 13.27
N LEU A 74 0.17 -2.15 13.31
CA LEU A 74 -1.24 -2.04 13.70
C LEU A 74 -2.21 -2.27 12.53
N SER A 75 -3.38 -2.83 12.85
CA SER A 75 -4.55 -2.85 11.97
C SER A 75 -5.08 -1.44 11.70
N TYR A 76 -6.02 -1.31 10.76
CA TYR A 76 -6.64 -0.02 10.47
C TYR A 76 -7.37 0.56 11.70
N GLU A 77 -8.14 -0.27 12.39
CA GLU A 77 -8.90 0.13 13.60
C GLU A 77 -7.95 0.55 14.73
N GLN A 78 -6.87 -0.23 14.93
CA GLN A 78 -5.88 0.05 15.96
C GLN A 78 -5.09 1.35 15.72
N ARG A 79 -4.93 1.78 14.45
CA ARG A 79 -4.24 3.03 14.14
C ARG A 79 -5.02 4.26 14.57
N GLU A 80 -6.34 4.24 14.46
CA GLU A 80 -7.17 5.36 14.90
C GLU A 80 -7.11 5.53 16.42
N GLU A 81 -7.16 4.42 17.17
CA GLU A 81 -6.93 4.44 18.62
C GLU A 81 -5.53 4.93 18.98
N TYR A 82 -4.51 4.51 18.22
CA TYR A 82 -3.13 4.94 18.45
C TYR A 82 -2.91 6.42 18.13
N LYS A 83 -3.54 6.96 17.07
CA LYS A 83 -3.55 8.41 16.77
C LYS A 83 -4.11 9.20 17.95
N PHE A 84 -5.25 8.77 18.47
CA PHE A 84 -5.86 9.39 19.65
C PHE A 84 -4.91 9.35 20.86
N TYR A 85 -4.32 8.19 21.16
CA TYR A 85 -3.33 8.06 22.23
C TYR A 85 -2.14 9.02 22.05
N LEU A 86 -1.60 9.15 20.83
CA LEU A 86 -0.49 10.05 20.54
C LEU A 86 -0.87 11.52 20.78
N HIS A 87 -2.06 11.93 20.37
CA HIS A 87 -2.58 13.29 20.57
C HIS A 87 -2.80 13.62 22.05
N GLU A 88 -3.26 12.67 22.85
CA GLU A 88 -3.54 12.93 24.26
C GLU A 88 -2.26 12.89 25.12
N THR A 89 -1.29 12.02 24.78
CA THR A 89 -0.17 11.73 25.69
C THR A 89 1.18 12.29 25.26
N LYS A 90 1.47 12.35 23.96
CA LYS A 90 2.80 12.72 23.44
C LYS A 90 2.79 14.05 22.69
N PHE A 91 1.68 14.35 22.02
CA PHE A 91 1.53 15.50 21.13
C PHE A 91 0.26 16.29 21.48
N SER A 92 0.24 16.93 22.65
CA SER A 92 -0.98 17.56 23.18
C SER A 92 -1.30 18.95 22.63
N SER A 93 -0.32 19.66 22.05
CA SER A 93 -0.54 20.98 21.43
C SER A 93 -1.07 20.84 20.01
N GLU A 94 -1.88 21.78 19.54
CA GLU A 94 -2.44 21.73 18.18
C GLU A 94 -1.37 21.64 17.08
N ALA A 95 -0.29 22.43 17.21
CA ALA A 95 0.84 22.40 16.28
C ALA A 95 1.52 21.01 16.26
N SER A 96 1.67 20.37 17.42
CA SER A 96 2.28 19.06 17.53
C SER A 96 1.35 17.93 17.07
N LYS A 97 0.02 18.07 17.24
CA LYS A 97 -1.01 17.19 16.64
C LYS A 97 -0.96 17.22 15.12
N ASN A 98 -0.86 18.42 14.54
CA ASN A 98 -0.76 18.56 13.08
C ASN A 98 0.53 17.93 12.54
N SER A 99 1.67 18.19 13.20
CA SER A 99 2.96 17.61 12.81
C SER A 99 2.96 16.08 12.83
N ILE A 100 2.39 15.47 13.89
CA ILE A 100 2.30 14.00 13.97
C ILE A 100 1.29 13.44 12.96
N ASN A 101 0.20 14.13 12.66
CA ASN A 101 -0.77 13.70 11.64
C ASN A 101 -0.15 13.68 10.25
N GLU A 102 0.65 14.67 9.90
CA GLU A 102 1.38 14.71 8.63
C GLU A 102 2.37 13.56 8.51
N PHE A 103 3.16 13.34 9.57
CA PHE A 103 4.08 12.22 9.70
C PHE A 103 3.36 10.87 9.51
N LEU A 104 2.24 10.65 10.20
CA LEU A 104 1.45 9.42 10.07
C LEU A 104 0.78 9.30 8.69
N GLY A 105 0.41 10.42 8.07
CA GLY A 105 -0.12 10.46 6.71
C GLY A 105 0.89 9.96 5.67
N VAL A 106 2.18 10.27 5.84
CA VAL A 106 3.25 9.72 4.98
C VAL A 106 3.32 8.20 5.14
N LEU A 107 3.23 7.70 6.38
CA LEU A 107 3.18 6.25 6.64
C LEU A 107 1.99 5.59 5.97
N ASP A 108 0.79 6.14 6.13
CA ASP A 108 -0.43 5.57 5.54
C ASP A 108 -0.33 5.50 4.00
N ARG A 109 0.19 6.54 3.35
CA ARG A 109 0.45 6.54 1.90
C ARG A 109 1.49 5.51 1.49
N ALA A 110 2.63 5.43 2.20
CA ALA A 110 3.66 4.44 1.91
C ALA A 110 3.11 3.01 2.02
N MET A 111 2.32 2.74 3.05
CA MET A 111 1.68 1.44 3.25
C MET A 111 0.63 1.13 2.17
N LEU A 112 -0.14 2.12 1.74
CA LEU A 112 -1.08 1.98 0.64
C LEU A 112 -0.36 1.62 -0.67
N ILE A 113 0.72 2.34 -1.01
CA ILE A 113 1.52 2.06 -2.21
C ILE A 113 2.13 0.66 -2.14
N ARG A 114 2.69 0.25 -0.99
CA ARG A 114 3.20 -1.11 -0.78
C ARG A 114 2.12 -2.17 -0.95
N LYS A 115 0.90 -1.91 -0.46
CA LYS A 115 -0.26 -2.80 -0.67
C LYS A 115 -0.62 -2.89 -2.15
N ILE A 116 -0.64 -1.78 -2.87
CA ILE A 116 -0.93 -1.73 -4.31
C ILE A 116 0.14 -2.49 -5.09
N LYS A 117 1.43 -2.28 -4.82
CA LYS A 117 2.53 -3.03 -5.46
C LYS A 117 2.41 -4.54 -5.28
N LYS A 118 2.04 -5.00 -4.07
CA LYS A 118 1.77 -6.43 -3.83
C LYS A 118 0.61 -6.96 -4.65
N ILE A 119 -0.45 -6.15 -4.82
CA ILE A 119 -1.58 -6.51 -5.69
C ILE A 119 -1.12 -6.56 -7.15
N ASP A 120 -0.33 -5.58 -7.60
CA ASP A 120 0.22 -5.52 -8.95
C ASP A 120 1.11 -6.74 -9.27
N GLU A 121 1.97 -7.15 -8.35
CA GLU A 121 2.75 -8.39 -8.47
C GLU A 121 1.86 -9.64 -8.60
N ILE A 122 0.72 -9.67 -7.90
CA ILE A 122 -0.25 -10.77 -8.02
C ILE A 122 -0.94 -10.71 -9.39
N LEU A 123 -1.34 -9.52 -9.83
CA LEU A 123 -1.97 -9.31 -11.13
C LEU A 123 -1.02 -9.67 -12.28
N GLY A 124 0.26 -9.31 -12.20
CA GLY A 124 1.28 -9.68 -13.19
C GLY A 124 1.53 -11.19 -13.28
N LYS A 125 1.18 -11.95 -12.24
CA LYS A 125 1.20 -13.43 -12.23
C LYS A 125 -0.08 -14.05 -12.77
N GLN A 126 -1.14 -13.26 -12.97
CA GLN A 126 -2.36 -13.74 -13.59
C GLN A 126 -2.18 -13.75 -15.12
N SER A 127 -1.75 -14.90 -15.65
CA SER A 127 -1.81 -15.10 -17.10
C SER A 127 -3.28 -15.13 -17.54
N CYS A 128 -3.65 -14.29 -18.50
CA CYS A 128 -4.89 -14.49 -19.24
C CYS A 128 -4.80 -15.87 -19.90
N GLN A 129 -5.69 -16.79 -19.51
CA GLN A 129 -5.70 -18.11 -20.11
C GLN A 129 -6.08 -17.93 -21.59
N LEU A 130 -5.17 -18.29 -22.50
CA LEU A 130 -5.32 -18.05 -23.94
C LEU A 130 -6.55 -18.74 -24.56
N ASP A 131 -7.07 -19.78 -23.89
CA ASP A 131 -8.29 -20.49 -24.24
C ASP A 131 -9.56 -19.67 -24.03
N LYS A 132 -9.53 -18.60 -23.22
CA LYS A 132 -10.69 -17.73 -22.93
C LYS A 132 -10.72 -16.41 -23.69
N VAL A 133 -9.83 -16.24 -24.67
CA VAL A 133 -9.68 -14.99 -25.43
C VAL A 133 -10.96 -14.64 -26.20
N GLN A 134 -11.74 -15.64 -26.64
CA GLN A 134 -12.96 -15.39 -27.42
C GLN A 134 -14.08 -14.83 -26.54
N GLU A 135 -14.17 -15.28 -25.29
CA GLU A 135 -15.15 -14.83 -24.31
C GLU A 135 -14.89 -13.37 -23.92
N PHE A 136 -13.63 -12.99 -23.70
CA PHE A 136 -13.28 -11.59 -23.45
C PHE A 136 -13.52 -10.70 -24.67
N ARG A 137 -13.22 -11.17 -25.89
CA ARG A 137 -13.56 -10.45 -27.13
C ARG A 137 -15.06 -10.25 -27.30
N TYR A 138 -15.86 -11.24 -26.90
CA TYR A 138 -17.31 -11.10 -26.92
C TYR A 138 -17.77 -10.01 -25.95
N ILE A 139 -17.25 -10.00 -24.70
CA ILE A 139 -17.55 -8.95 -23.71
C ILE A 139 -17.16 -7.57 -24.23
N GLU A 140 -15.97 -7.41 -24.81
CA GLU A 140 -15.56 -6.15 -25.46
C GLU A 140 -16.52 -5.75 -26.59
N SER A 141 -16.90 -6.69 -27.45
CA SER A 141 -17.79 -6.42 -28.58
C SER A 141 -19.20 -6.00 -28.16
N LYS A 142 -19.68 -6.53 -27.03
CA LYS A 142 -21.00 -6.22 -26.44
C LYS A 142 -21.09 -4.75 -26.03
N HIS A 143 -19.99 -4.19 -25.57
CA HIS A 143 -19.91 -2.82 -25.02
C HIS A 143 -19.16 -1.84 -25.94
N LYS A 144 -18.89 -2.22 -27.20
CA LYS A 144 -18.07 -1.43 -28.16
C LYS A 144 -18.54 0.00 -28.43
N ASN A 145 -19.80 0.32 -28.15
CA ASN A 145 -20.41 1.63 -28.39
C ASN A 145 -20.51 2.48 -27.11
N GLU A 146 -20.02 1.97 -25.98
CA GLU A 146 -20.08 2.68 -24.72
C GLU A 146 -18.89 3.64 -24.61
N SER A 147 -19.16 4.82 -24.06
CA SER A 147 -18.14 5.87 -23.87
C SER A 147 -17.19 5.57 -22.70
N SER A 148 -17.52 4.59 -21.86
CA SER A 148 -16.76 4.23 -20.67
C SER A 148 -16.56 2.73 -20.59
N ASN A 149 -15.35 2.32 -20.23
CA ASN A 149 -14.99 0.91 -20.04
C ASN A 149 -15.59 0.28 -18.76
N HIS A 150 -16.39 1.03 -18.00
CA HIS A 150 -16.94 0.58 -16.72
C HIS A 150 -17.72 -0.73 -16.85
N TRP A 151 -18.57 -0.87 -17.86
CA TRP A 151 -19.39 -2.06 -18.04
C TRP A 151 -18.58 -3.25 -18.56
N ILE A 152 -17.60 -3.02 -19.45
CA ILE A 152 -16.63 -4.03 -19.89
C ILE A 152 -15.92 -4.62 -18.66
N MET A 153 -15.42 -3.76 -17.77
CA MET A 153 -14.74 -4.18 -16.55
C MET A 153 -15.67 -4.96 -15.61
N SER A 154 -16.91 -4.51 -15.44
CA SER A 154 -17.91 -5.19 -14.60
C SER A 154 -18.23 -6.59 -15.12
N ASP A 155 -18.51 -6.74 -16.41
CA ASP A 155 -18.84 -8.03 -17.01
C ASP A 155 -17.64 -8.98 -17.01
N ALA A 156 -16.42 -8.47 -17.31
CA ALA A 156 -15.19 -9.25 -17.24
C ALA A 156 -14.92 -9.78 -15.82
N PHE A 157 -15.10 -8.92 -14.80
CA PHE A 157 -14.95 -9.32 -13.40
C PHE A 157 -15.98 -10.38 -13.00
N ASN A 158 -17.26 -10.16 -13.32
CA ASN A 158 -18.34 -11.08 -12.98
C ASN A 158 -18.16 -12.44 -13.66
N TYR A 159 -17.75 -12.45 -14.94
CA TYR A 159 -17.43 -13.67 -15.66
C TYR A 159 -16.30 -14.46 -14.99
N GLY A 160 -15.19 -13.78 -14.67
CA GLY A 160 -14.07 -14.40 -13.94
C GLY A 160 -14.48 -14.98 -12.58
N TYR A 161 -15.33 -14.27 -11.84
CA TYR A 161 -15.86 -14.74 -10.55
C TYR A 161 -16.73 -16.00 -10.69
N ILE A 162 -17.64 -16.04 -11.67
CA ILE A 162 -18.49 -17.20 -11.95
C ILE A 162 -17.62 -18.42 -12.31
N GLU A 163 -16.63 -18.24 -13.17
CA GLU A 163 -15.71 -19.30 -13.58
C GLU A 163 -14.86 -19.81 -12.40
N GLY A 164 -14.41 -18.91 -11.52
CA GLY A 164 -13.73 -19.27 -10.28
C GLY A 164 -14.59 -20.13 -9.37
N ILE A 165 -15.87 -19.77 -9.17
CA ILE A 165 -16.83 -20.57 -8.40
C ILE A 165 -17.04 -21.95 -9.03
N ARG A 166 -17.21 -22.03 -10.35
CA ARG A 166 -17.41 -23.29 -11.07
C ARG A 166 -16.20 -24.22 -10.90
N ALA A 167 -14.99 -23.70 -11.07
CA ALA A 167 -13.75 -24.43 -10.87
C ALA A 167 -13.62 -24.96 -9.43
N GLU A 168 -13.96 -24.13 -8.43
CA GLU A 168 -13.93 -24.54 -7.02
C GLU A 168 -14.94 -25.64 -6.71
N ARG A 169 -16.18 -25.54 -7.23
CA ARG A 169 -17.19 -26.58 -7.09
C ARG A 169 -16.76 -27.90 -7.73
N ALA A 170 -16.14 -27.86 -8.91
CA ALA A 170 -15.61 -29.04 -9.58
C ALA A 170 -14.50 -29.72 -8.74
N ARG A 171 -13.54 -28.93 -8.22
CA ARG A 171 -12.49 -29.45 -7.32
C ARG A 171 -13.06 -30.12 -6.07
N ARG A 172 -14.07 -29.52 -5.44
CA ARG A 172 -14.73 -30.10 -4.26
C ARG A 172 -15.42 -31.41 -4.56
N LYS A 173 -16.10 -31.54 -5.70
CA LYS A 173 -16.72 -32.81 -6.14
C LYS A 173 -15.66 -33.90 -6.31
N VAL A 174 -14.59 -33.63 -7.05
CA VAL A 174 -13.49 -34.59 -7.24
C VAL A 174 -12.88 -35.04 -5.90
N LYS A 175 -12.69 -34.12 -4.95
CA LYS A 175 -12.18 -34.43 -3.60
C LYS A 175 -13.14 -35.28 -2.76
N MET A 176 -14.44 -35.13 -2.98
CA MET A 176 -15.47 -35.93 -2.30
C MET A 176 -15.51 -37.34 -2.89
N ASP A 177 -15.50 -37.45 -4.22
CA ASP A 177 -15.55 -38.74 -4.93
C ASP A 177 -14.29 -39.58 -4.63
N SER A 178 -13.11 -38.95 -4.57
CA SER A 178 -11.85 -39.61 -4.18
C SER A 178 -11.82 -40.08 -2.72
N LYS A 179 -12.49 -39.39 -1.79
CA LYS A 179 -12.62 -39.85 -0.40
C LYS A 179 -13.57 -41.04 -0.25
N VAL A 180 -14.59 -41.14 -1.11
CA VAL A 180 -15.52 -42.27 -1.11
C VAL A 180 -14.82 -43.54 -1.59
N ILE A 181 -13.91 -43.43 -2.58
CA ILE A 181 -13.16 -44.57 -3.13
C ILE A 181 -12.12 -45.13 -2.14
N VAL A 182 -11.52 -44.29 -1.28
CA VAL A 182 -10.50 -44.73 -0.31
C VAL A 182 -11.10 -45.39 0.95
N ASN A 183 -12.39 -45.17 1.21
CA ASN A 183 -13.10 -45.69 2.40
C ASN A 183 -14.11 -46.81 2.07
N ALA A 184 -14.10 -47.32 0.83
CA ALA A 184 -14.90 -48.47 0.38
C ALA A 184 -13.99 -49.68 0.18
#